data_AF-A0A942HZ08-F1
#
_entry.id   AF-A0A942HZ08-F1
#
_cell.length_a   1.000
_cell.length_b   1.000
_cell.length_c   1.000
_cell.angle_alpha   90.00
_cell.angle_beta   90.00
_cell.angle_gamma   90.00
#
_symmetry.space_group_name_H-M   'P 1'
#
loop_
_entity.id
_entity.type
_entity.pdbx_description
1 polymer ?
#
loop_
_entity_poly.entity_id
_entity_poly.type
_entity_poly.pdbx_seq_one_letter_code
_entity_poly.pdbx_strand_id
1 'polypeptide(L)'
;MKSIFKLNHMLWAAGAIVLLVAFNNCGEGFVAANLGSISGGSVLFSRAPGESCEDALVKVYASTYHPFLSQTCNSCHINGPGLGVFASPDVATSYNSFASIGADKISSQAVNDAHKPPYTGSQNTARINELKSYWAAAQTAYASCTSAAGGATGSFVVKSTDKQVAANLATTFTRMEWDLETQSNGKVPLIAGIDIRRAVLAGVTQGYEFRNPTLRLKNTTSGNYQARALAVYINGTLQSEVTTYANIDQVISTTTDVNLSAGTANALAVMTPATTDMIAIEWQKLGSTTGAPNPGGGGTATPTPTPTPTPVGAVTYTQLVANGGLFATYCLNCHRGANASGSLDLSVYANAKNAAQNIKSRVNNPNNPMPTGGLLQQAQRDVISAWVDQGAPQ
;
A
#
# COMPACT_ATOMS: atom_id res chain seq x y z
N MET A 1 -17.57 40.77 -79.33
CA MET A 1 -16.68 41.53 -78.43
C MET A 1 -17.28 41.53 -77.04
N LYS A 2 -16.47 41.15 -76.04
CA LYS A 2 -16.51 41.55 -74.61
C LYS A 2 -17.88 41.48 -73.91
N SER A 3 -18.19 40.43 -73.16
CA SER A 3 -17.69 40.14 -71.80
C SER A 3 -18.15 41.18 -70.77
N ILE A 4 -18.96 40.74 -69.80
CA ILE A 4 -18.69 40.66 -68.35
C ILE A 4 -20.05 40.67 -67.62
N PHE A 5 -20.62 39.48 -67.41
CA PHE A 5 -21.58 39.22 -66.34
C PHE A 5 -20.73 38.83 -65.11
N LYS A 6 -20.62 39.71 -64.11
CA LYS A 6 -20.09 39.37 -62.77
C LYS A 6 -21.28 39.30 -61.82
N LEU A 7 -21.70 38.08 -61.49
CA LEU A 7 -21.27 37.36 -60.29
C LEU A 7 -21.87 38.00 -59.04
N ASN A 8 -23.16 37.73 -58.84
CA ASN A 8 -23.86 38.08 -57.60
C ASN A 8 -24.69 36.89 -57.14
N HIS A 9 -24.10 35.70 -57.03
CA HIS A 9 -24.69 34.46 -56.47
C HIS A 9 -23.54 33.48 -56.13
N MET A 10 -22.72 33.78 -55.11
CA MET A 10 -21.86 32.78 -54.47
C MET A 10 -21.36 33.31 -53.12
N LEU A 11 -22.28 33.51 -52.18
CA LEU A 11 -21.95 33.87 -50.79
C LEU A 11 -22.86 33.16 -49.78
N TRP A 12 -23.36 31.98 -50.14
CA TRP A 12 -24.15 31.09 -49.25
C TRP A 12 -23.89 29.60 -49.50
N ALA A 13 -22.64 29.21 -49.79
CA ALA A 13 -22.27 27.79 -49.92
C ALA A 13 -20.79 27.51 -49.56
N ALA A 14 -20.26 28.19 -48.54
CA ALA A 14 -18.94 27.88 -47.95
C ALA A 14 -18.97 27.89 -46.42
N GLY A 15 -20.14 27.60 -45.83
CA GLY A 15 -20.36 27.63 -44.37
C GLY A 15 -21.09 26.39 -43.83
N ALA A 16 -21.10 25.27 -44.57
CA ALA A 16 -21.79 24.05 -44.15
C ALA A 16 -21.06 22.72 -44.47
N ILE A 17 -19.80 22.77 -44.95
CA ILE A 17 -18.93 21.58 -45.11
C ILE A 17 -17.58 21.79 -44.38
N VAL A 18 -17.61 22.53 -43.27
CA VAL A 18 -16.49 22.60 -42.30
C VAL A 18 -16.95 22.24 -40.89
N LEU A 19 -18.26 21.97 -40.67
CA LEU A 19 -18.82 21.63 -39.36
C LEU A 19 -19.22 20.15 -39.20
N LEU A 20 -18.84 19.28 -40.14
CA LEU A 20 -19.17 17.83 -40.12
C LEU A 20 -17.93 16.92 -40.23
N VAL A 21 -16.74 17.44 -39.93
CA VAL A 21 -15.50 16.63 -39.76
C VAL A 21 -14.91 16.79 -38.34
N ALA A 22 -15.61 17.47 -37.43
CA ALA A 22 -15.14 17.77 -36.07
C ALA A 22 -15.76 16.89 -34.97
N PHE A 23 -16.24 15.68 -35.27
CA PHE A 23 -16.74 14.73 -34.26
C PHE A 23 -16.27 13.28 -34.47
N ASN A 24 -15.05 13.07 -34.97
CA ASN A 24 -14.41 11.74 -35.00
C ASN A 24 -12.92 11.74 -34.60
N ASN A 25 -12.41 12.79 -33.94
CA ASN A 25 -11.01 12.85 -33.51
C ASN A 25 -10.81 13.47 -32.11
N CYS A 26 -11.56 12.99 -31.12
CA CYS A 26 -11.22 13.21 -29.70
C CYS A 26 -10.40 12.04 -29.14
N GLY A 27 -9.36 11.61 -29.86
CA GLY A 27 -8.47 10.51 -29.46
C GLY A 27 -6.98 10.85 -29.45
N GLU A 28 -6.58 12.07 -29.80
CA GLU A 28 -5.17 12.45 -29.94
C GLU A 28 -4.96 13.80 -29.24
N GLY A 29 -4.59 13.74 -27.96
CA GLY A 29 -4.39 14.92 -27.13
C GLY A 29 -3.76 14.64 -25.77
N PHE A 30 -3.09 13.50 -25.60
CA PHE A 30 -2.06 13.35 -24.57
C PHE A 30 -0.71 13.56 -25.25
N VAL A 31 -0.25 14.81 -25.29
CA VAL A 31 1.17 15.06 -25.53
C VAL A 31 1.89 14.60 -24.27
N ALA A 32 2.60 13.47 -24.38
CA ALA A 32 3.53 13.00 -23.36
C ALA A 32 4.57 14.10 -23.10
N ALA A 33 4.34 14.90 -22.06
CA ALA A 33 5.30 15.86 -21.57
C ALA A 33 6.49 15.09 -20.99
N ASN A 34 7.55 15.02 -21.79
CA ASN A 34 8.97 14.83 -21.44
C ASN A 34 9.27 14.47 -19.97
N LEU A 35 9.10 13.20 -19.62
CA LEU A 35 9.63 12.57 -18.40
C LEU A 35 11.09 12.18 -18.66
N GLY A 36 11.99 13.15 -18.52
CA GLY A 36 13.43 12.91 -18.59
C GLY A 36 13.89 12.00 -17.45
N SER A 37 14.44 10.84 -17.82
CA SER A 37 15.24 9.89 -17.01
C SER A 37 14.56 8.67 -16.37
N ILE A 38 13.47 8.15 -16.93
CA ILE A 38 13.17 6.70 -16.87
C ILE A 38 12.98 6.21 -18.32
N SER A 39 14.08 6.01 -19.04
CA SER A 39 14.01 5.48 -20.41
C SER A 39 13.65 3.99 -20.36
N GLY A 40 12.40 3.63 -20.67
CA GLY A 40 11.98 2.26 -20.92
C GLY A 40 11.18 1.58 -19.80
N GLY A 41 10.22 2.28 -19.21
CA GLY A 41 9.26 1.64 -18.28
C GLY A 41 8.43 0.56 -18.99
N SER A 42 8.76 -0.70 -18.74
CA SER A 42 7.96 -1.83 -19.19
C SER A 42 6.61 -1.84 -18.45
N VAL A 43 5.51 -2.09 -19.18
CA VAL A 43 4.20 -2.38 -18.58
C VAL A 43 4.12 -3.81 -18.03
N LEU A 44 5.10 -4.65 -18.39
CA LEU A 44 5.25 -6.01 -17.90
C LEU A 44 6.18 -6.03 -16.70
N PHE A 45 5.81 -6.82 -15.69
CA PHE A 45 6.67 -7.11 -14.56
C PHE A 45 7.92 -7.84 -15.05
N SER A 46 9.08 -7.25 -14.83
CA SER A 46 10.38 -7.83 -15.12
C SER A 46 11.37 -7.37 -14.07
N ARG A 47 12.25 -8.28 -13.64
CA ARG A 47 13.20 -8.04 -12.56
C ARG A 47 14.62 -8.17 -13.09
N ALA A 48 15.44 -7.15 -12.88
CA ALA A 48 16.87 -7.20 -13.14
C ALA A 48 17.60 -8.01 -12.06
N PRO A 49 18.79 -8.59 -12.36
CA PRO A 49 19.62 -9.22 -11.34
C PRO A 49 19.89 -8.25 -10.17
N GLY A 50 19.64 -8.72 -8.93
CA GLY A 50 19.84 -7.92 -7.71
C GLY A 50 18.71 -6.94 -7.36
N GLU A 51 17.77 -6.69 -8.27
CA GLU A 51 16.57 -5.88 -7.99
C GLU A 51 15.67 -6.57 -6.96
N SER A 52 14.92 -5.86 -6.13
CA SER A 52 13.91 -6.49 -5.26
C SER A 52 12.62 -6.81 -6.02
N CYS A 53 11.76 -7.68 -5.50
CA CYS A 53 10.44 -7.88 -6.11
C CYS A 53 9.59 -6.61 -6.06
N GLU A 54 9.75 -5.82 -4.99
CA GLU A 54 9.04 -4.56 -4.79
C GLU A 54 9.45 -3.51 -5.84
N ASP A 55 10.75 -3.35 -6.09
CA ASP A 55 11.24 -2.41 -7.12
C ASP A 55 10.66 -2.75 -8.50
N ALA A 56 10.59 -4.04 -8.84
CA ALA A 56 10.00 -4.50 -10.09
C ALA A 56 8.49 -4.20 -10.15
N LEU A 57 7.77 -4.26 -9.03
CA LEU A 57 6.35 -3.88 -8.95
C LEU A 57 6.16 -2.35 -9.07
N VAL A 58 7.02 -1.57 -8.41
CA VAL A 58 7.04 -0.10 -8.50
C VAL A 58 7.27 0.35 -9.93
N LYS A 59 8.14 -0.33 -10.69
CA LYS A 59 8.35 -0.03 -12.13
C LYS A 59 7.08 -0.18 -12.96
N VAL A 60 6.28 -1.22 -12.70
CA VAL A 60 5.00 -1.39 -13.39
C VAL A 60 4.03 -0.28 -12.98
N TYR A 61 3.94 0.05 -11.69
CA TYR A 61 3.12 1.18 -11.25
C TYR A 61 3.53 2.49 -11.93
N ALA A 62 4.84 2.77 -11.98
CA ALA A 62 5.43 3.96 -12.57
C ALA A 62 5.14 4.08 -14.07
N SER A 63 5.05 2.96 -14.79
CA SER A 63 4.74 2.94 -16.22
C SER A 63 3.23 2.90 -16.54
N THR A 64 2.38 2.59 -15.54
CA THR A 64 0.94 2.34 -15.74
C THR A 64 0.06 3.35 -15.01
N TYR A 65 -0.19 3.14 -13.72
CA TYR A 65 -1.07 3.98 -12.91
C TYR A 65 -0.51 5.38 -12.69
N HIS A 66 0.79 5.51 -12.45
CA HIS A 66 1.38 6.80 -12.07
C HIS A 66 1.14 7.93 -13.09
N PRO A 67 1.34 7.73 -14.41
CA PRO A 67 1.05 8.76 -15.41
C PRO A 67 -0.42 9.17 -15.41
N PHE A 68 -1.35 8.22 -15.27
CA PHE A 68 -2.78 8.52 -15.21
C PHE A 68 -3.12 9.32 -13.95
N LEU A 69 -2.68 8.87 -12.78
CA LEU A 69 -3.02 9.50 -11.50
C LEU A 69 -2.40 10.91 -11.40
N SER A 70 -1.15 11.07 -11.81
CA SER A 70 -0.44 12.35 -11.79
C SER A 70 -0.96 13.36 -12.81
N GLN A 71 -1.71 12.93 -13.84
CA GLN A 71 -2.30 13.84 -14.83
C GLN A 71 -3.77 14.13 -14.51
N THR A 72 -4.53 13.11 -14.14
CA THR A 72 -5.99 13.19 -13.98
C THR A 72 -6.41 13.55 -12.55
N CYS A 73 -5.68 13.09 -11.54
CA CYS A 73 -6.09 13.18 -10.13
C CYS A 73 -5.28 14.20 -9.29
N ASN A 74 -4.26 14.82 -9.88
CA ASN A 74 -3.28 15.66 -9.16
C ASN A 74 -3.89 16.84 -8.39
N SER A 75 -4.94 17.46 -8.94
CA SER A 75 -5.56 18.66 -8.39
C SER A 75 -6.26 18.39 -7.06
N CYS A 76 -6.64 17.13 -6.83
CA CYS A 76 -7.36 16.70 -5.63
C CYS A 76 -6.49 15.88 -4.67
N HIS A 77 -5.55 15.07 -5.19
CA HIS A 77 -4.77 14.09 -4.42
C HIS A 77 -3.26 14.41 -4.35
N ILE A 78 -2.93 15.70 -4.30
CA ILE A 78 -1.61 16.20 -3.88
C ILE A 78 -1.79 17.26 -2.79
N ASN A 79 -2.52 18.33 -3.12
CA ASN A 79 -2.77 19.48 -2.24
C ASN A 79 -4.27 19.81 -2.11
N GLY A 80 -5.14 18.92 -2.61
CA GLY A 80 -6.57 19.14 -2.66
C GLY A 80 -7.33 18.45 -1.52
N PRO A 81 -8.67 18.43 -1.59
CA PRO A 81 -9.51 17.85 -0.53
C PRO A 81 -9.49 16.31 -0.51
N GLY A 82 -8.86 15.67 -1.50
CA GLY A 82 -8.81 14.22 -1.60
C GLY A 82 -7.88 13.60 -0.56
N LEU A 83 -8.28 12.44 -0.01
CA LEU A 83 -7.41 11.69 0.90
C LEU A 83 -6.27 11.02 0.13
N GLY A 84 -5.08 11.02 0.74
CA GLY A 84 -3.88 10.41 0.17
C GLY A 84 -3.15 11.29 -0.85
N VAL A 85 -1.93 10.86 -1.21
CA VAL A 85 -1.02 11.56 -2.13
C VAL A 85 -0.62 10.68 -3.33
N PHE A 86 -1.51 9.78 -3.74
CA PHE A 86 -1.31 8.82 -4.83
C PHE A 86 -1.31 9.44 -6.23
N ALA A 87 -1.48 10.76 -6.33
CA ALA A 87 -1.30 11.51 -7.56
C ALA A 87 -0.02 12.36 -7.54
N SER A 88 0.86 12.19 -6.54
CA SER A 88 2.13 12.91 -6.43
C SER A 88 2.98 12.73 -7.70
N PRO A 89 3.66 13.80 -8.18
CA PRO A 89 4.64 13.68 -9.27
C PRO A 89 5.83 12.81 -8.86
N ASP A 90 6.12 12.69 -7.57
CA ASP A 90 7.12 11.77 -7.04
C ASP A 90 6.56 10.33 -7.02
N VAL A 91 7.13 9.47 -7.87
CA VAL A 91 6.66 8.08 -8.08
C VAL A 91 6.60 7.29 -6.77
N ALA A 92 7.61 7.42 -5.91
CA ALA A 92 7.70 6.63 -4.69
C ALA A 92 6.64 7.04 -3.66
N THR A 93 6.44 8.34 -3.44
CA THR A 93 5.35 8.89 -2.63
C THR A 93 3.98 8.45 -3.16
N SER A 94 3.82 8.55 -4.47
CA SER A 94 2.59 8.19 -5.18
C SER A 94 2.28 6.70 -5.02
N TYR A 95 3.29 5.84 -5.20
CA TYR A 95 3.21 4.40 -5.03
C TYR A 95 2.82 3.99 -3.61
N ASN A 96 3.49 4.54 -2.59
CA ASN A 96 3.18 4.20 -1.20
C ASN A 96 1.74 4.56 -0.82
N SER A 97 1.26 5.73 -1.27
CA SER A 97 -0.14 6.11 -1.07
C SER A 97 -1.10 5.25 -1.91
N PHE A 98 -0.71 4.86 -3.13
CA PHE A 98 -1.50 3.99 -4.00
C PHE A 98 -1.64 2.59 -3.40
N ALA A 99 -0.54 2.00 -2.94
CA ALA A 99 -0.48 0.67 -2.35
C ALA A 99 -1.28 0.58 -1.04
N SER A 100 -1.27 1.64 -0.22
CA SER A 100 -2.05 1.69 1.03
C SER A 100 -3.56 1.83 0.81
N ILE A 101 -3.98 2.57 -0.20
CA ILE A 101 -5.40 2.76 -0.54
C ILE A 101 -5.95 1.58 -1.37
N GLY A 102 -5.11 1.00 -2.21
CA GLY A 102 -5.47 -0.09 -3.10
C GLY A 102 -5.92 0.36 -4.49
N ALA A 103 -5.46 -0.36 -5.51
CA ALA A 103 -5.76 -0.09 -6.92
C ALA A 103 -7.26 -0.11 -7.23
N ASP A 104 -8.01 -1.02 -6.63
CA ASP A 104 -9.46 -1.15 -6.86
C ASP A 104 -10.24 0.04 -6.35
N LYS A 105 -9.91 0.53 -5.15
CA LYS A 105 -10.57 1.72 -4.60
C LYS A 105 -10.31 2.93 -5.47
N ILE A 106 -9.05 3.16 -5.84
CA ILE A 106 -8.66 4.28 -6.71
C ILE A 106 -9.36 4.17 -8.08
N SER A 107 -9.34 3.00 -8.69
CA SER A 107 -10.03 2.73 -9.96
C SER A 107 -11.52 3.00 -9.88
N SER A 108 -12.18 2.56 -8.80
CA SER A 108 -13.62 2.78 -8.61
C SER A 108 -13.98 4.27 -8.54
N GLN A 109 -13.15 5.09 -7.89
CA GLN A 109 -13.39 6.52 -7.79
C GLN A 109 -13.08 7.22 -9.12
N ALA A 110 -12.05 6.78 -9.84
CA ALA A 110 -11.66 7.35 -11.13
C ALA A 110 -12.76 7.24 -12.20
N VAL A 111 -13.58 6.18 -12.16
CA VAL A 111 -14.70 5.97 -13.10
C VAL A 111 -16.07 6.44 -12.57
N ASN A 112 -16.13 6.93 -11.33
CA ASN A 112 -17.38 7.33 -10.69
C ASN A 112 -17.74 8.78 -11.05
N ASP A 113 -18.87 8.97 -11.75
CA ASP A 113 -19.40 10.30 -12.11
C ASP A 113 -19.80 11.14 -10.89
N ALA A 114 -20.09 10.50 -9.75
CA ALA A 114 -20.43 11.21 -8.50
C ALA A 114 -19.19 11.67 -7.71
N HIS A 115 -17.97 11.27 -8.09
CA HIS A 115 -16.76 11.59 -7.32
C HIS A 115 -16.31 13.04 -7.56
N LYS A 116 -15.76 13.35 -8.75
CA LYS A 116 -15.35 14.71 -9.12
C LYS A 116 -15.24 14.92 -10.65
N PRO A 117 -16.36 15.12 -11.37
CA PRO A 117 -16.32 15.57 -12.75
C PRO A 117 -15.62 16.94 -12.90
N PRO A 118 -14.94 17.21 -14.04
CA PRO A 118 -14.78 16.32 -15.21
C PRO A 118 -13.59 15.35 -15.08
N TYR A 119 -12.92 15.31 -13.92
CA TYR A 119 -11.71 14.50 -13.72
C TYR A 119 -12.03 13.01 -13.54
N THR A 120 -13.20 12.69 -13.01
CA THR A 120 -13.70 11.31 -12.86
C THR A 120 -14.95 11.09 -13.69
N GLY A 121 -15.22 9.82 -13.99
CA GLY A 121 -16.42 9.40 -14.69
C GLY A 121 -16.19 8.36 -15.77
N SER A 122 -17.24 8.07 -16.52
CA SER A 122 -17.24 7.05 -17.58
C SER A 122 -16.14 7.22 -18.63
N GLN A 123 -15.66 8.46 -18.85
CA GLN A 123 -14.57 8.78 -19.76
C GLN A 123 -13.25 8.09 -19.41
N ASN A 124 -13.06 7.70 -18.14
CA ASN A 124 -11.87 7.01 -17.68
C ASN A 124 -11.99 5.47 -17.76
N THR A 125 -13.17 4.91 -18.06
CA THR A 125 -13.44 3.46 -17.95
C THR A 125 -12.50 2.60 -18.78
N ALA A 126 -12.31 2.95 -20.06
CA ALA A 126 -11.44 2.17 -20.95
C ALA A 126 -10.00 2.14 -20.44
N ARG A 127 -9.48 3.30 -20.03
CA ARG A 127 -8.11 3.43 -19.51
C ARG A 127 -7.94 2.69 -18.18
N ILE A 128 -8.89 2.83 -17.25
CA ILE A 128 -8.83 2.14 -15.95
C ILE A 128 -8.86 0.62 -16.14
N ASN A 129 -9.70 0.08 -17.04
CA ASN A 129 -9.74 -1.36 -17.31
C ASN A 129 -8.39 -1.89 -17.82
N GLU A 130 -7.72 -1.13 -18.70
CA GLU A 130 -6.38 -1.45 -19.17
C GLU A 130 -5.36 -1.45 -18.02
N LEU A 131 -5.34 -0.40 -17.20
CA LEU A 131 -4.43 -0.28 -16.04
C LEU A 131 -4.63 -1.39 -15.01
N LYS A 132 -5.88 -1.79 -14.74
CA LYS A 132 -6.20 -2.93 -13.88
C LYS A 132 -5.61 -4.23 -14.43
N SER A 133 -5.64 -4.44 -15.73
CA SER A 133 -5.09 -5.66 -16.34
C SER A 133 -3.57 -5.77 -16.14
N TYR A 134 -2.82 -4.67 -16.38
CA TYR A 134 -1.37 -4.65 -16.15
C TYR A 134 -1.02 -4.84 -14.69
N TRP A 135 -1.75 -4.18 -13.80
CA TRP A 135 -1.50 -4.25 -12.38
C TRP A 135 -1.81 -5.64 -11.79
N ALA A 136 -2.90 -6.29 -12.21
CA ALA A 136 -3.22 -7.65 -11.80
C ALA A 136 -2.14 -8.66 -12.24
N ALA A 137 -1.63 -8.52 -13.48
CA ALA A 137 -0.53 -9.33 -13.97
C ALA A 137 0.76 -9.08 -13.15
N ALA A 138 1.05 -7.83 -12.82
CA ALA A 138 2.20 -7.47 -12.00
C ALA A 138 2.10 -7.98 -10.56
N GLN A 139 0.93 -7.91 -9.93
CA GLN A 139 0.69 -8.49 -8.61
C GLN A 139 0.89 -10.01 -8.61
N THR A 140 0.45 -10.71 -9.66
CA THR A 140 0.66 -12.16 -9.82
C THR A 140 2.16 -12.50 -9.95
N ALA A 141 2.89 -11.72 -10.75
CA ALA A 141 4.32 -11.89 -10.93
C ALA A 141 5.12 -11.52 -9.68
N TYR A 142 4.72 -10.46 -8.97
CA TYR A 142 5.26 -10.07 -7.67
C TYR A 142 5.08 -11.18 -6.63
N ALA A 143 3.87 -11.74 -6.54
CA ALA A 143 3.61 -12.88 -5.66
C ALA A 143 4.54 -14.04 -5.99
N SER A 144 4.74 -14.35 -7.27
CA SER A 144 5.66 -15.42 -7.70
C SER A 144 7.12 -15.11 -7.35
N CYS A 145 7.55 -13.87 -7.58
CA CYS A 145 8.88 -13.36 -7.27
C CYS A 145 9.19 -13.48 -5.77
N THR A 146 8.27 -13.03 -4.92
CA THR A 146 8.46 -13.08 -3.46
C THR A 146 8.56 -14.52 -2.98
N SER A 147 7.77 -15.46 -3.51
CA SER A 147 7.90 -16.89 -3.18
C SER A 147 9.22 -17.52 -3.64
N ALA A 148 9.83 -17.05 -4.71
CA ALA A 148 11.15 -17.53 -5.14
C ALA A 148 12.28 -16.99 -4.27
N ALA A 149 12.11 -15.78 -3.71
CA ALA A 149 13.13 -15.12 -2.89
C ALA A 149 13.19 -15.61 -1.43
N GLY A 150 12.07 -16.09 -0.89
CA GLY A 150 12.03 -16.71 0.44
C GLY A 150 12.08 -18.21 0.28
N GLY A 151 13.22 -18.85 0.57
CA GLY A 151 13.40 -20.31 0.59
C GLY A 151 12.56 -21.04 1.66
N ALA A 152 11.35 -20.56 1.96
CA ALA A 152 10.39 -21.22 2.81
C ALA A 152 9.99 -22.54 2.15
N THR A 153 10.52 -23.63 2.70
CA THR A 153 10.17 -24.97 2.27
C THR A 153 8.78 -25.25 2.82
N GLY A 154 7.75 -25.14 1.97
CA GLY A 154 6.35 -25.37 2.33
C GLY A 154 5.59 -24.09 2.74
N SER A 155 5.46 -23.12 1.85
CA SER A 155 4.50 -22.03 2.01
C SER A 155 3.08 -22.55 1.72
N PHE A 156 2.15 -22.36 2.65
CA PHE A 156 0.74 -22.73 2.48
C PHE A 156 -0.20 -21.61 2.89
N VAL A 157 -1.43 -21.68 2.36
CA VAL A 157 -2.52 -20.79 2.75
C VAL A 157 -3.03 -21.22 4.11
N VAL A 158 -2.94 -20.32 5.10
CA VAL A 158 -3.44 -20.56 6.45
C VAL A 158 -4.62 -19.65 6.72
N LYS A 159 -5.81 -20.24 6.73
CA LYS A 159 -7.07 -19.58 7.07
C LYS A 159 -7.49 -19.98 8.47
N SER A 160 -7.76 -18.99 9.32
CA SER A 160 -8.33 -19.21 10.64
C SER A 160 -9.75 -19.74 10.54
N THR A 161 -10.24 -20.36 11.61
CA THR A 161 -11.68 -20.59 11.78
C THR A 161 -12.39 -19.25 11.97
N ASP A 162 -13.66 -19.24 11.59
CA ASP A 162 -14.56 -18.12 11.84
C ASP A 162 -14.72 -17.87 13.35
N LYS A 163 -14.63 -16.60 13.78
CA LYS A 163 -14.95 -16.15 15.13
C LYS A 163 -16.05 -15.09 15.08
N GLN A 164 -17.08 -15.28 15.91
CA GLN A 164 -18.18 -14.32 16.00
C GLN A 164 -17.69 -13.00 16.59
N VAL A 165 -18.12 -11.90 15.97
CA VAL A 165 -17.91 -10.56 16.51
C VAL A 165 -18.71 -10.42 17.80
N ALA A 166 -18.14 -9.75 18.81
CA ALA A 166 -18.87 -9.44 20.03
C ALA A 166 -20.16 -8.67 19.71
N ALA A 167 -21.31 -9.13 20.20
CA ALA A 167 -22.61 -8.54 19.89
C ALA A 167 -22.66 -7.01 20.12
N ASN A 168 -22.00 -6.55 21.18
CA ASN A 168 -21.91 -5.14 21.54
C ASN A 168 -20.54 -4.53 21.21
N LEU A 169 -19.95 -4.90 20.06
CA LEU A 169 -18.69 -4.31 19.63
C LEU A 169 -18.82 -2.77 19.62
N ALA A 170 -18.07 -2.13 20.50
CA ALA A 170 -18.10 -0.69 20.72
C ALA A 170 -17.34 0.06 19.62
N THR A 171 -17.29 1.39 19.73
CA THR A 171 -16.44 2.27 18.92
C THR A 171 -14.97 2.27 19.37
N THR A 172 -14.66 1.52 20.43
CA THR A 172 -13.30 1.24 20.89
C THR A 172 -12.80 -0.07 20.28
N PHE A 173 -11.53 -0.09 19.89
CA PHE A 173 -10.90 -1.30 19.35
C PHE A 173 -10.87 -2.42 20.40
N THR A 174 -11.31 -3.60 19.96
CA THR A 174 -11.27 -4.84 20.72
C THR A 174 -10.38 -5.82 19.96
N ARG A 175 -9.54 -6.56 20.69
CA ARG A 175 -8.65 -7.54 20.10
C ARG A 175 -9.41 -8.83 19.78
N MET A 176 -9.29 -9.31 18.54
CA MET A 176 -9.63 -10.69 18.16
C MET A 176 -8.33 -11.48 17.98
N GLU A 177 -8.25 -12.68 18.56
CA GLU A 177 -7.09 -13.56 18.45
C GLU A 177 -7.51 -14.94 17.96
N TRP A 178 -6.61 -15.66 17.28
CA TRP A 178 -6.77 -17.04 16.87
C TRP A 178 -5.50 -17.81 17.21
N ASP A 179 -5.65 -18.94 17.90
CA ASP A 179 -4.57 -19.93 18.00
C ASP A 179 -4.54 -20.73 16.70
N LEU A 180 -3.65 -20.41 15.78
CA LEU A 180 -3.62 -21.02 14.46
C LEU A 180 -3.25 -22.51 14.51
N GLU A 181 -2.76 -23.03 15.64
CA GLU A 181 -2.46 -24.44 15.79
C GLU A 181 -3.76 -25.24 15.90
N THR A 182 -4.76 -24.69 16.57
CA THR A 182 -6.04 -25.36 16.82
C THR A 182 -7.17 -24.80 15.94
N GLN A 183 -7.11 -23.52 15.63
CA GLN A 183 -8.13 -22.71 14.97
C GLN A 183 -7.75 -22.29 13.55
N SER A 184 -7.02 -23.13 12.81
CA SER A 184 -6.81 -22.93 11.36
C SER A 184 -6.81 -24.26 10.60
N ASN A 185 -6.87 -24.18 9.27
CA ASN A 185 -6.65 -25.32 8.38
C ASN A 185 -5.17 -25.76 8.34
N GLY A 186 -4.23 -24.84 8.55
CA GLY A 186 -2.79 -25.08 8.45
C GLY A 186 -2.12 -25.61 9.71
N LYS A 187 -2.81 -25.53 10.86
CA LYS A 187 -2.35 -26.07 12.16
C LYS A 187 -0.92 -25.63 12.52
N VAL A 188 -0.62 -24.33 12.35
CA VAL A 188 0.70 -23.76 12.65
C VAL A 188 0.79 -23.24 14.09
N PRO A 189 1.93 -23.41 14.78
CA PRO A 189 2.12 -23.02 16.19
C PRO A 189 2.31 -21.51 16.37
N LEU A 190 1.35 -20.73 15.88
CA LEU A 190 1.32 -19.27 15.91
C LEU A 190 0.02 -18.80 16.56
N ILE A 191 0.10 -17.67 17.27
CA ILE A 191 -1.06 -16.90 17.66
C ILE A 191 -1.15 -15.70 16.73
N ALA A 192 -2.29 -15.55 16.07
CA ALA A 192 -2.60 -14.41 15.23
C ALA A 192 -3.63 -13.54 15.91
N GLY A 193 -3.63 -12.25 15.62
CA GLY A 193 -4.78 -11.44 15.99
C GLY A 193 -4.85 -10.13 15.24
N ILE A 194 -5.98 -9.46 15.39
CA ILE A 194 -6.27 -8.18 14.77
C ILE A 194 -7.19 -7.37 15.69
N ASP A 195 -7.00 -6.06 15.72
CA ASP A 195 -7.90 -5.18 16.46
C ASP A 195 -9.08 -4.81 15.55
N ILE A 196 -10.30 -4.90 16.07
CA ILE A 196 -11.54 -4.56 15.35
C ILE A 196 -12.40 -3.59 16.17
N ARG A 197 -13.11 -2.70 15.50
CA ARG A 197 -14.24 -1.94 16.07
C ARG A 197 -15.33 -1.70 15.04
N ARG A 198 -16.48 -1.20 15.49
CA ARG A 198 -17.46 -0.60 14.57
C ARG A 198 -16.94 0.73 14.05
N ALA A 199 -16.94 0.89 12.73
CA ALA A 199 -16.65 2.16 12.08
C ALA A 199 -17.89 3.04 12.11
N VAL A 200 -17.81 4.21 12.76
CA VAL A 200 -18.91 5.17 12.83
C VAL A 200 -18.45 6.49 12.22
N LEU A 201 -19.14 6.95 11.17
CA LEU A 201 -18.87 8.21 10.51
C LEU A 201 -20.13 9.08 10.60
N ALA A 202 -19.99 10.27 11.19
CA ALA A 202 -21.10 11.20 11.42
C ALA A 202 -22.31 10.56 12.14
N GLY A 203 -22.06 9.67 13.11
CA GLY A 203 -23.10 8.98 13.88
C GLY A 203 -23.73 7.77 13.18
N VAL A 204 -23.38 7.48 11.93
CA VAL A 204 -23.86 6.32 11.17
C VAL A 204 -22.80 5.22 11.18
N THR A 205 -23.22 3.98 11.48
CA THR A 205 -22.32 2.82 11.39
C THR A 205 -22.09 2.46 9.92
N GLN A 206 -20.83 2.47 9.50
CA GLN A 206 -20.40 2.23 8.11
C GLN A 206 -19.85 0.81 7.88
N GLY A 207 -19.56 0.07 8.96
CA GLY A 207 -19.01 -1.29 8.87
C GLY A 207 -18.00 -1.59 9.98
N TYR A 208 -16.93 -2.29 9.63
CA TYR A 208 -15.86 -2.67 10.56
C TYR A 208 -14.54 -2.00 10.19
N GLU A 209 -13.85 -1.52 11.21
CA GLU A 209 -12.51 -0.98 11.07
C GLU A 209 -11.51 -1.93 11.73
N PHE A 210 -10.46 -2.27 11.00
CA PHE A 210 -9.39 -3.18 11.39
C PHE A 210 -8.07 -2.43 11.53
N ARG A 211 -7.24 -2.85 12.49
CA ARG A 211 -5.86 -2.38 12.62
C ARG A 211 -4.98 -3.39 13.36
N ASN A 212 -3.67 -3.11 13.38
CA ASN A 212 -2.68 -3.86 14.17
C ASN A 212 -2.81 -5.38 14.02
N PRO A 213 -2.82 -5.95 12.79
CA PRO A 213 -2.64 -7.38 12.64
C PRO A 213 -1.31 -7.76 13.30
N THR A 214 -1.32 -8.78 14.15
CA THR A 214 -0.10 -9.33 14.74
C THR A 214 0.02 -10.83 14.52
N LEU A 215 1.26 -11.29 14.57
CA LEU A 215 1.60 -12.69 14.74
C LEU A 215 2.65 -12.83 15.84
N ARG A 216 2.60 -13.95 16.53
CA ARG A 216 3.65 -14.39 17.47
C ARG A 216 3.75 -15.91 17.50
N LEU A 217 4.93 -16.41 17.82
CA LEU A 217 5.14 -17.83 18.11
C LEU A 217 4.34 -18.23 19.35
N LYS A 218 3.74 -19.42 19.31
CA LYS A 218 3.11 -19.99 20.51
C LYS A 218 4.16 -20.41 21.54
N ASN A 219 5.32 -20.87 21.08
CA ASN A 219 6.47 -21.21 21.91
C ASN A 219 7.78 -20.96 21.14
N THR A 220 8.88 -20.78 21.87
CA THR A 220 10.21 -20.50 21.29
C THR A 220 10.78 -21.66 20.47
N THR A 221 10.28 -22.89 20.67
CA THR A 221 10.69 -24.08 19.93
C THR A 221 10.04 -24.23 18.55
N SER A 222 9.10 -23.35 18.20
CA SER A 222 8.37 -23.38 16.92
C SER A 222 9.22 -22.99 15.71
N GLY A 223 10.45 -22.51 15.91
CA GLY A 223 11.29 -21.96 14.85
C GLY A 223 10.75 -20.63 14.33
N ASN A 224 11.10 -20.28 13.10
CA ASN A 224 10.73 -19.01 12.49
C ASN A 224 9.69 -19.22 11.38
N TYR A 225 8.79 -18.26 11.22
CA TYR A 225 7.76 -18.26 10.18
C TYR A 225 7.83 -17.00 9.33
N GLN A 226 7.69 -17.13 8.02
CA GLN A 226 7.46 -16.00 7.15
C GLN A 226 5.98 -15.88 6.85
N ALA A 227 5.40 -14.73 7.19
CA ALA A 227 4.00 -14.41 6.97
C ALA A 227 3.89 -13.36 5.87
N ARG A 228 3.03 -13.60 4.88
CA ARG A 228 2.74 -12.65 3.82
C ARG A 228 1.27 -12.58 3.46
N ALA A 229 0.86 -11.38 3.06
CA ALA A 229 -0.46 -11.03 2.57
C ALA A 229 -1.60 -11.51 3.48
N LEU A 230 -2.06 -10.62 4.38
CA LEU A 230 -3.28 -10.88 5.14
C LEU A 230 -4.50 -10.55 4.29
N ALA A 231 -5.45 -11.47 4.31
CA ALA A 231 -6.82 -11.23 3.90
C ALA A 231 -7.74 -11.31 5.12
N VAL A 232 -8.79 -10.48 5.11
CA VAL A 232 -9.88 -10.53 6.10
C VAL A 232 -11.14 -11.04 5.40
N TYR A 233 -11.81 -11.98 6.06
CA TYR A 233 -13.09 -12.52 5.63
C TYR A 233 -14.17 -12.15 6.64
N ILE A 234 -15.34 -11.79 6.14
CA ILE A 234 -16.55 -11.57 6.95
C ILE A 234 -17.65 -12.47 6.41
N ASN A 235 -18.23 -13.31 7.26
CA ASN A 235 -19.24 -14.30 6.89
C ASN A 235 -18.82 -15.20 5.73
N GLY A 236 -17.55 -15.59 5.70
CA GLY A 236 -16.96 -16.40 4.62
C GLY A 236 -16.63 -15.63 3.34
N THR A 237 -16.98 -14.34 3.22
CA THR A 237 -16.69 -13.50 2.05
C THR A 237 -15.41 -12.68 2.26
N LEU A 238 -14.49 -12.77 1.29
CA LEU A 238 -13.26 -11.97 1.27
C LEU A 238 -13.62 -10.47 1.19
N GLN A 239 -13.05 -9.67 2.10
CA GLN A 239 -13.19 -8.21 2.07
C GLN A 239 -12.09 -7.61 1.20
N SER A 240 -12.36 -7.46 -0.09
CA SER A 240 -11.41 -6.92 -1.06
C SER A 240 -10.99 -5.47 -0.78
N GLU A 241 -11.73 -4.73 0.05
CA GLU A 241 -11.43 -3.36 0.46
C GLU A 241 -10.36 -3.31 1.55
N VAL A 242 -10.09 -4.41 2.25
CA VAL A 242 -9.09 -4.52 3.30
C VAL A 242 -7.71 -4.84 2.70
N THR A 243 -7.33 -4.13 1.63
CA THR A 243 -6.08 -4.36 0.90
C THR A 243 -4.83 -3.90 1.65
N THR A 244 -4.99 -3.09 2.71
CA THR A 244 -3.88 -2.48 3.45
C THR A 244 -2.87 -3.52 3.97
N TYR A 245 -3.30 -4.77 4.12
CA TYR A 245 -2.48 -5.86 4.63
C TYR A 245 -1.96 -6.84 3.57
N ALA A 246 -2.25 -6.58 2.28
CA ALA A 246 -1.81 -7.42 1.17
C ALA A 246 -0.28 -7.42 1.01
N ASN A 247 0.39 -6.34 1.42
CA ASN A 247 1.84 -6.17 1.28
C ASN A 247 2.62 -6.58 2.53
N ILE A 248 1.99 -7.27 3.49
CA ILE A 248 2.72 -7.83 4.62
C ILE A 248 3.77 -8.81 4.08
N ASP A 249 5.02 -8.65 4.50
CA ASP A 249 6.10 -9.62 4.37
C ASP A 249 7.01 -9.52 5.61
N GLN A 250 6.79 -10.40 6.58
CA GLN A 250 7.47 -10.35 7.87
C GLN A 250 7.91 -11.73 8.34
N VAL A 251 9.07 -11.79 8.99
CA VAL A 251 9.56 -12.99 9.68
C VAL A 251 9.21 -12.90 11.16
N ILE A 252 8.52 -13.93 11.65
CA ILE A 252 8.08 -14.10 13.03
C ILE A 252 9.01 -15.09 13.71
N SER A 253 9.72 -14.61 14.72
CA SER A 253 10.75 -15.36 15.46
C SER A 253 10.63 -15.22 16.99
N THR A 254 9.55 -14.59 17.47
CA THR A 254 9.35 -14.26 18.89
C THR A 254 7.97 -14.68 19.38
N THR A 255 7.85 -14.96 20.67
CA THR A 255 6.58 -15.22 21.37
C THR A 255 5.83 -13.95 21.78
N THR A 256 6.39 -12.78 21.50
CA THR A 256 5.74 -11.47 21.67
C THR A 256 5.03 -11.06 20.39
N ASP A 257 3.93 -10.30 20.51
CA ASP A 257 3.23 -9.77 19.34
C ASP A 257 4.15 -8.94 18.43
N VAL A 258 4.24 -9.36 17.17
CA VAL A 258 4.85 -8.57 16.09
C VAL A 258 3.72 -7.88 15.33
N ASN A 259 3.64 -6.56 15.39
CA ASN A 259 2.68 -5.80 14.59
C ASN A 259 3.13 -5.79 13.13
N LEU A 260 2.33 -6.43 12.27
CA LEU A 260 2.65 -6.68 10.87
C LEU A 260 2.35 -5.49 9.96
N SER A 261 1.63 -4.50 10.47
CA SER A 261 1.25 -3.31 9.70
C SER A 261 1.50 -2.03 10.49
N ALA A 262 2.55 -2.01 11.31
CA ALA A 262 2.93 -0.83 12.08
C ALA A 262 3.07 0.41 11.16
N GLY A 263 2.34 1.48 11.46
CA GLY A 263 2.35 2.71 10.66
C GLY A 263 1.47 2.69 9.41
N THR A 264 0.69 1.63 9.16
CA THR A 264 -0.33 1.63 8.10
C THR A 264 -1.65 2.23 8.60
N ALA A 265 -2.42 2.80 7.67
CA ALA A 265 -3.78 3.26 7.97
C ALA A 265 -4.70 2.09 8.38
N ASN A 266 -5.78 2.40 9.08
CA ASN A 266 -6.78 1.39 9.42
C ASN A 266 -7.49 0.93 8.14
N ALA A 267 -7.79 -0.37 8.05
CA ALA A 267 -8.57 -0.90 6.95
C ALA A 267 -10.06 -0.85 7.29
N LEU A 268 -10.90 -0.47 6.31
CA LEU A 268 -12.34 -0.35 6.48
C LEU A 268 -13.06 -1.35 5.59
N ALA A 269 -13.82 -2.26 6.18
CA ALA A 269 -14.80 -3.07 5.47
C ALA A 269 -16.16 -2.39 5.55
N VAL A 270 -16.68 -1.92 4.41
CA VAL A 270 -17.95 -1.19 4.35
C VAL A 270 -19.11 -2.16 4.24
N MET A 271 -19.92 -2.26 5.29
CA MET A 271 -21.09 -3.13 5.36
C MET A 271 -22.03 -2.69 6.48
N THR A 272 -23.20 -3.32 6.59
CA THR A 272 -24.07 -3.16 7.78
C THR A 272 -23.69 -4.22 8.81
N PRO A 273 -23.09 -3.86 9.97
CA PRO A 273 -22.68 -4.83 10.99
C PRO A 273 -23.87 -5.57 11.61
N ALA A 274 -23.75 -6.88 11.74
CA ALA A 274 -24.68 -7.74 12.47
C ALA A 274 -23.99 -8.39 13.67
N THR A 275 -24.76 -8.69 14.72
CA THR A 275 -24.23 -9.40 15.91
C THR A 275 -23.88 -10.86 15.61
N THR A 276 -24.31 -11.38 14.47
CA THR A 276 -24.02 -12.72 13.96
C THR A 276 -22.81 -12.75 13.03
N ASP A 277 -22.18 -11.60 12.77
CA ASP A 277 -21.06 -11.54 11.84
C ASP A 277 -19.87 -12.35 12.36
N MET A 278 -19.24 -13.08 11.45
CA MET A 278 -18.10 -13.95 11.72
C MET A 278 -16.87 -13.43 11.00
N ILE A 279 -15.76 -13.27 11.71
CA ILE A 279 -14.48 -12.84 11.15
C ILE A 279 -13.54 -14.04 11.04
N ALA A 280 -12.87 -14.15 9.90
CA ALA A 280 -11.68 -14.98 9.75
C ALA A 280 -10.55 -14.19 9.10
N ILE A 281 -9.32 -14.62 9.37
CA ILE A 281 -8.12 -14.09 8.75
C ILE A 281 -7.42 -15.17 7.97
N GLU A 282 -6.83 -14.81 6.84
CA GLU A 282 -6.11 -15.73 5.96
C GLU A 282 -4.76 -15.15 5.60
N TRP A 283 -3.73 -15.96 5.81
CA TRP A 283 -2.39 -15.71 5.29
C TRP A 283 -2.27 -16.44 3.97
N GLN A 284 -2.14 -15.68 2.87
CA GLN A 284 -1.99 -16.30 1.56
C GLN A 284 -0.67 -17.07 1.45
N LYS A 285 0.35 -16.65 2.21
CA LYS A 285 1.62 -17.37 2.34
C LYS A 285 2.08 -17.34 3.78
N LEU A 286 2.00 -18.49 4.44
CA LEU A 286 2.60 -18.70 5.75
C LEU A 286 3.40 -19.99 5.73
N GLY A 287 4.65 -19.95 6.17
CA GLY A 287 5.52 -21.12 6.13
C GLY A 287 6.72 -20.98 7.06
N SER A 288 7.28 -22.12 7.48
CA SER A 288 8.50 -22.13 8.28
C SER A 288 9.70 -21.69 7.43
N THR A 289 10.57 -20.86 7.97
CA THR A 289 11.83 -20.46 7.31
C THR A 289 13.02 -21.32 7.74
N THR A 290 12.86 -22.16 8.76
CA THR A 290 13.93 -23.01 9.31
C THR A 290 13.77 -24.49 8.98
N GLY A 291 12.86 -24.86 8.07
CA GLY A 291 12.66 -26.25 7.65
C GLY A 291 12.21 -27.18 8.79
N ALA A 292 11.51 -26.65 9.80
CA ALA A 292 10.95 -27.50 10.86
C ALA A 292 10.01 -28.55 10.24
N PRO A 293 10.01 -29.80 10.74
CA PRO A 293 9.20 -30.86 10.16
C PRO A 293 7.73 -30.46 10.17
N ASN A 294 7.11 -30.53 9.00
CA ASN A 294 5.67 -30.43 8.85
C ASN A 294 4.99 -31.44 9.80
N PRO A 295 4.03 -31.05 10.66
CA PRO A 295 3.30 -31.98 11.52
C PRO A 295 2.45 -33.01 10.76
N GLY A 296 2.38 -32.96 9.42
CA GLY A 296 1.48 -33.79 8.62
C GLY A 296 2.08 -34.59 7.45
N GLY A 297 3.40 -34.73 7.31
CA GLY A 297 3.97 -35.43 6.15
C GLY A 297 5.31 -36.08 6.41
N GLY A 298 5.32 -37.41 6.59
CA GLY A 298 6.52 -38.22 6.73
C GLY A 298 7.34 -38.24 5.44
N GLY A 299 8.36 -37.40 5.36
CA GLY A 299 9.39 -37.44 4.34
C GLY A 299 10.73 -37.06 4.96
N THR A 300 11.69 -37.97 4.90
CA THR A 300 13.05 -37.86 5.46
C THR A 300 13.83 -36.75 4.75
N ALA A 301 14.26 -35.72 5.49
CA ALA A 301 15.01 -34.58 4.95
C ALA A 301 16.52 -34.71 5.20
N THR A 302 17.30 -34.47 4.14
CA THR A 302 18.77 -34.29 4.13
C THR A 302 19.13 -32.93 4.74
N PRO A 303 20.22 -32.80 5.53
CA PRO A 303 20.56 -31.56 6.22
C PRO A 303 20.89 -30.43 5.24
N THR A 304 20.19 -29.30 5.40
CA THR A 304 20.41 -28.04 4.66
C THR A 304 21.24 -27.08 5.51
N PRO A 305 22.23 -26.36 4.94
CA PRO A 305 23.11 -25.47 5.68
C PRO A 305 22.37 -24.27 6.30
N THR A 306 22.84 -23.84 7.46
CA THR A 306 22.36 -22.70 8.26
C THR A 306 22.24 -21.42 7.42
N PRO A 307 21.08 -20.73 7.41
CA PRO A 307 20.92 -19.49 6.66
C PRO A 307 21.65 -18.32 7.33
N THR A 308 22.41 -17.58 6.53
CA THR A 308 22.90 -16.23 6.80
C THR A 308 21.70 -15.28 7.02
N PRO A 309 21.73 -14.35 8.01
CA PRO A 309 20.61 -13.47 8.31
C PRO A 309 20.16 -12.68 7.08
N THR A 310 18.87 -12.82 6.75
CA THR A 310 18.20 -12.07 5.67
C THR A 310 18.14 -10.58 6.05
N PRO A 311 18.61 -9.66 5.19
CA PRO A 311 18.51 -8.23 5.44
C PRO A 311 17.04 -7.83 5.59
N VAL A 312 16.70 -7.19 6.72
CA VAL A 312 15.43 -6.46 6.87
C VAL A 312 15.38 -5.43 5.75
N GLY A 313 14.28 -5.39 4.99
CA GLY A 313 14.10 -4.44 3.91
C GLY A 313 14.44 -3.02 4.35
N ALA A 314 15.14 -2.27 3.50
CA ALA A 314 15.64 -0.96 3.88
C ALA A 314 14.45 -0.02 4.19
N VAL A 315 14.44 0.56 5.39
CA VAL A 315 13.53 1.65 5.74
C VAL A 315 14.01 2.87 4.97
N THR A 316 13.15 3.54 4.20
CA THR A 316 13.53 4.70 3.37
C THR A 316 12.95 6.00 3.90
N TYR A 317 13.59 7.12 3.56
CA TYR A 317 13.09 8.45 3.89
C TYR A 317 11.68 8.66 3.33
N THR A 318 11.41 8.19 2.11
CA THR A 318 10.10 8.27 1.46
C THR A 318 9.01 7.57 2.27
N GLN A 319 9.31 6.41 2.86
CA GLN A 319 8.38 5.72 3.77
C GLN A 319 8.15 6.53 5.05
N LEU A 320 9.19 7.18 5.58
CA LEU A 320 9.07 8.00 6.80
C LEU A 320 8.24 9.26 6.59
N VAL A 321 8.32 9.92 5.43
CA VAL A 321 7.57 11.16 5.12
C VAL A 321 6.24 10.93 4.40
N ALA A 322 5.94 9.71 3.96
CA ALA A 322 4.63 9.37 3.41
C ALA A 322 3.52 9.60 4.45
N ASN A 323 2.28 9.79 3.99
CA ASN A 323 1.14 9.94 4.90
C ASN A 323 0.99 8.69 5.80
N GLY A 324 0.96 8.88 7.11
CA GLY A 324 1.03 7.80 8.11
C GLY A 324 2.44 7.34 8.49
N GLY A 325 3.47 7.76 7.74
CA GLY A 325 4.87 7.56 8.06
C GLY A 325 5.29 8.31 9.33
N LEU A 326 6.40 7.88 9.95
CA LEU A 326 6.81 8.41 11.26
C LEU A 326 7.17 9.90 11.22
N PHE A 327 7.89 10.36 10.20
CA PHE A 327 8.21 11.78 10.08
C PHE A 327 6.94 12.58 9.80
N ALA A 328 6.08 12.12 8.90
CA ALA A 328 4.82 12.81 8.61
C ALA A 328 3.93 12.94 9.84
N THR A 329 3.83 11.88 10.64
CA THR A 329 2.92 11.81 11.78
C THR A 329 3.44 12.58 12.99
N TYR A 330 4.75 12.48 13.28
CA TYR A 330 5.30 12.94 14.56
C TYR A 330 6.30 14.08 14.45
N CYS A 331 6.84 14.37 13.26
CA CYS A 331 7.97 15.30 13.12
C CYS A 331 7.61 16.52 12.26
N LEU A 332 6.93 16.33 11.13
CA LEU A 332 6.73 17.39 10.13
C LEU A 332 5.84 18.54 10.61
N ASN A 333 5.04 18.37 11.65
CA ASN A 333 4.26 19.48 12.22
C ASN A 333 5.15 20.58 12.84
N CYS A 334 6.32 20.22 13.35
CA CYS A 334 7.27 21.17 13.95
C CYS A 334 8.51 21.37 13.08
N HIS A 335 8.85 20.41 12.23
CA HIS A 335 10.08 20.37 11.44
C HIS A 335 9.80 20.50 9.93
N ARG A 336 8.98 21.45 9.51
CA ARG A 336 8.66 21.68 8.10
C ARG A 336 8.71 23.16 7.74
N GLY A 337 9.36 23.47 6.61
CA GLY A 337 9.38 24.79 6.01
C GLY A 337 10.25 25.81 6.75
N ALA A 338 10.05 27.09 6.41
CA ALA A 338 10.90 28.20 6.85
C ALA A 338 10.92 28.45 8.37
N ASN A 339 9.89 28.00 9.10
CA ASN A 339 9.76 28.16 10.55
C ASN A 339 9.97 26.84 11.31
N ALA A 340 10.72 25.90 10.71
CA ALA A 340 11.00 24.63 11.33
C ALA A 340 11.77 24.79 12.66
N SER A 341 11.32 24.08 13.69
CA SER A 341 11.95 24.05 15.01
C SER A 341 13.40 23.60 14.90
N GLY A 342 14.30 24.36 15.54
CA GLY A 342 15.74 24.11 15.47
C GLY A 342 16.33 24.27 14.06
N SER A 343 15.65 25.01 13.18
CA SER A 343 16.04 25.22 11.77
C SER A 343 16.24 23.92 10.99
N LEU A 344 15.55 22.85 11.41
CA LEU A 344 15.64 21.53 10.79
C LEU A 344 14.34 21.23 10.03
N ASP A 345 14.39 21.35 8.70
CA ASP A 345 13.29 20.96 7.82
C ASP A 345 13.41 19.49 7.40
N LEU A 346 12.63 18.62 8.01
CA LEU A 346 12.56 17.19 7.74
C LEU A 346 11.69 16.82 6.54
N SER A 347 11.07 17.80 5.87
CA SER A 347 10.36 17.57 4.60
C SER A 347 11.29 17.54 3.38
N VAL A 348 12.57 17.87 3.59
CA VAL A 348 13.63 17.80 2.57
C VAL A 348 14.60 16.66 2.91
N TYR A 349 14.75 15.69 2.00
CA TYR A 349 15.60 14.51 2.21
C TYR A 349 17.04 14.88 2.58
N ALA A 350 17.65 15.83 1.87
CA ALA A 350 19.03 16.25 2.13
C ALA A 350 19.21 16.74 3.58
N ASN A 351 18.26 17.52 4.10
CA ASN A 351 18.28 18.02 5.47
C ASN A 351 18.09 16.88 6.48
N ALA A 352 17.12 16.00 6.24
CA ALA A 352 16.88 14.84 7.09
C ALA A 352 18.09 13.90 7.14
N LYS A 353 18.71 13.61 5.99
CA LYS A 353 19.92 12.78 5.89
C LYS A 353 21.10 13.41 6.63
N ASN A 354 21.36 14.69 6.42
CA ASN A 354 22.43 15.40 7.11
C ASN A 354 22.21 15.44 8.64
N ALA A 355 20.95 15.43 9.08
CA ALA A 355 20.59 15.39 10.49
C ALA A 355 20.35 13.97 11.04
N ALA A 356 20.52 12.90 10.27
CA ALA A 356 20.08 11.54 10.62
C ALA A 356 20.57 11.07 12.01
N GLN A 357 21.87 11.23 12.30
CA GLN A 357 22.44 10.85 13.60
C GLN A 357 21.90 11.72 14.75
N ASN A 358 21.67 13.01 14.49
CA ASN A 358 21.06 13.91 15.46
C ASN A 358 19.60 13.52 15.71
N ILE A 359 18.82 13.18 14.67
CA ILE A 359 17.45 12.69 14.79
C ILE A 359 17.44 11.43 15.68
N LYS A 360 18.29 10.43 15.38
CA LYS A 360 18.42 9.20 16.17
C LYS A 360 18.72 9.48 17.64
N SER A 361 19.65 10.39 17.93
CA SER A 361 19.99 10.79 19.29
C SER A 361 18.81 11.50 19.99
N ARG A 362 18.15 12.42 19.29
CA ARG A 362 17.05 13.24 19.83
C ARG A 362 15.80 12.42 20.15
N VAL A 363 15.41 11.47 19.30
CA VAL A 363 14.23 10.61 19.56
C VAL A 363 14.46 9.62 20.70
N ASN A 364 15.71 9.43 21.16
CA ASN A 364 16.07 8.54 22.27
C ASN A 364 16.41 9.30 23.57
N ASN A 365 16.28 10.63 23.63
CA ASN A 365 16.69 11.42 24.78
C ASN A 365 15.53 11.65 25.79
N PRO A 366 15.50 10.95 26.95
CA PRO A 366 14.43 11.11 27.92
C PRO A 366 14.42 12.47 28.64
N ASN A 367 15.57 13.15 28.71
CA ASN A 367 15.71 14.44 29.39
C ASN A 367 15.24 15.61 28.52
N ASN A 368 15.08 15.39 27.23
CA ASN A 368 14.61 16.38 26.28
C ASN A 368 13.86 15.67 25.14
N PRO A 369 12.68 15.11 25.43
CA PRO A 369 11.98 14.19 24.55
C PRO A 369 11.55 14.88 23.26
N MET A 370 11.64 14.14 22.15
CA MET A 370 11.06 14.51 20.87
C MET A 370 10.14 13.37 20.40
N PRO A 371 8.83 13.65 20.17
CA PRO A 371 8.15 14.95 20.29
C PRO A 371 8.10 15.51 21.73
N THR A 372 7.81 16.81 21.87
CA THR A 372 7.78 17.51 23.18
C THR A 372 6.78 16.94 24.19
N GLY A 373 5.77 16.20 23.73
CA GLY A 373 4.81 15.50 24.58
C GLY A 373 5.30 14.18 25.18
N GLY A 374 6.52 13.72 24.85
CA GLY A 374 7.08 12.47 25.32
C GLY A 374 7.79 11.69 24.22
N LEU A 375 8.60 10.70 24.60
CA LEU A 375 9.29 9.85 23.63
C LEU A 375 8.29 9.08 22.76
N LEU A 376 8.63 8.92 21.48
CA LEU A 376 7.96 7.95 20.59
C LEU A 376 7.95 6.55 21.20
N GLN A 377 7.06 5.66 20.77
CA GLN A 377 7.12 4.26 21.21
C GLN A 377 8.43 3.59 20.76
N GLN A 378 8.92 2.59 21.50
CA GLN A 378 10.20 1.92 21.20
C GLN A 378 10.26 1.43 19.73
N ALA A 379 9.21 0.74 19.26
CA ALA A 379 9.13 0.26 17.88
C ALA A 379 9.26 1.38 16.83
N GLN A 380 8.77 2.59 17.12
CA GLN A 380 8.88 3.74 16.22
C GLN A 380 10.32 4.29 16.21
N ARG A 381 10.97 4.32 17.38
CA ARG A 381 12.39 4.69 17.49
C ARG A 381 13.30 3.68 16.80
N ASP A 382 12.92 2.40 16.81
CA ASP A 382 13.66 1.33 16.15
C ASP A 382 13.58 1.47 14.62
N VAL A 383 12.42 1.84 14.06
CA VAL A 383 12.28 2.13 12.61
C VAL A 383 13.14 3.33 12.20
N ILE A 384 13.16 4.41 12.98
CA ILE A 384 14.03 5.57 12.71
C ILE A 384 15.51 5.16 12.83
N SER A 385 15.86 4.37 13.85
CA SER A 385 17.23 3.86 14.04
C SER A 385 17.68 3.00 12.87
N ALA A 386 16.81 2.11 12.37
CA ALA A 386 17.07 1.26 11.22
C ALA A 386 17.33 2.10 9.95
N TRP A 387 16.52 3.12 9.67
CA TRP A 387 16.77 4.05 8.55
C TRP A 387 18.14 4.72 8.67
N VAL A 388 18.50 5.23 9.84
CA VAL A 388 19.80 5.88 10.09
C VAL A 388 20.97 4.88 9.93
N ASP A 389 20.84 3.68 10.48
CA ASP A 389 21.89 2.65 10.46
C ASP A 389 22.11 2.06 9.06
N GLN A 390 21.08 2.12 8.20
CA GLN A 390 21.15 1.76 6.79
C GLN A 390 21.72 2.90 5.91
N GLY A 391 22.24 3.98 6.51
CA GLY A 391 22.84 5.10 5.79
C GLY A 391 21.82 6.14 5.30
N ALA A 392 20.64 6.17 5.93
CA ALA A 392 19.54 7.08 5.60
C ALA A 392 19.18 7.06 4.10
N PRO A 393 18.76 5.90 3.55
CA PRO A 393 18.38 5.79 2.15
C PRO A 393 17.13 6.62 1.85
N GLN A 394 17.02 7.14 0.62
CA GLN A 394 15.92 8.01 0.19
C GLN A 394 14.63 7.21 -0.05
#